data_AF-A0AAE2YQF5-F1
#
_entry.id   AF-A0AAE2YQF5-F1
#
_cell.length_a   1.000
_cell.length_b   1.000
_cell.length_c   1.000
_cell.angle_alpha   90.00
_cell.angle_beta   90.00
_cell.angle_gamma   90.00
#
_symmetry.space_group_name_H-M   'P 1'
#
loop_
_entity.id
_entity.type
_entity.pdbx_description
1 polymer ?
#
loop_
_entity_poly.entity_id
_entity_poly.type
_entity_poly.pdbx_seq_one_letter_code
_entity_poly.pdbx_strand_id
1 'polypeptide(L)'
;MASINPRKDRDGNTIGWQAQVRRKGYPTQSQTFRKKSQAQAWARQVESEMERKVFIPHGEAERTTLGECFERYLQEITPTKKPSGQGP
;
A
#
# COMPACT_ATOMS: atom_id res chain seq x y z
N MET A 1 9.59 -5.46 4.69
CA MET A 1 9.03 -4.73 5.84
C MET A 1 8.38 -3.46 5.33
N ALA A 2 7.08 -3.34 5.53
CA ALA A 2 6.32 -2.12 5.32
C ALA A 2 6.46 -1.18 6.53
N SER A 3 6.53 0.12 6.25
CA SER A 3 6.52 1.18 7.26
C SER A 3 5.54 2.26 6.83
N ILE A 4 4.81 2.85 7.79
CA ILE A 4 3.88 3.95 7.52
C ILE A 4 4.29 5.14 8.37
N ASN A 5 4.65 6.22 7.70
CA ASN A 5 5.11 7.45 8.32
C ASN A 5 4.06 8.56 8.13
N PRO A 6 3.61 9.23 9.20
CA PRO A 6 2.76 10.40 9.07
C PRO A 6 3.55 11.55 8.45
N ARG A 7 2.94 12.24 7.48
CA ARG A 7 3.44 13.49 6.90
C ARG A 7 2.74 14.64 7.61
N LYS A 8 3.52 15.55 8.19
CA LYS A 8 3.02 16.73 8.89
C LYS A 8 3.33 17.99 8.09
N ASP A 9 2.43 18.95 8.12
CA ASP A 9 2.67 20.31 7.62
C ASP A 9 3.54 21.12 8.59
N ARG A 10 3.92 22.35 8.21
CA ARG A 10 4.63 23.33 9.05
C ARG A 10 3.93 23.59 10.38
N ASP A 11 2.60 23.50 10.40
CA ASP A 11 1.77 23.67 11.62
C ASP A 11 1.71 22.41 12.50
N GLY A 12 2.32 21.29 12.08
CA GLY A 12 2.28 20.02 12.81
C GLY A 12 1.03 19.17 12.54
N ASN A 13 0.09 19.67 11.73
CA ASN A 13 -1.09 18.93 11.29
C ASN A 13 -0.74 17.77 10.37
N THR A 14 -1.34 16.60 10.58
CA THR A 14 -1.11 15.43 9.72
C THR A 14 -1.84 15.62 8.40
N ILE A 15 -1.09 15.83 7.32
CA ILE A 15 -1.60 16.05 5.96
C ILE A 15 -1.64 14.76 5.13
N GLY A 16 -1.03 13.69 5.62
CA GLY A 16 -1.07 12.40 4.97
C GLY A 16 -0.23 11.33 5.66
N TRP A 17 -0.17 10.17 5.02
CA TRP A 17 0.46 8.96 5.50
C TRP A 17 1.24 8.35 4.35
N GLN A 18 2.57 8.37 4.46
CA GLN A 18 3.45 7.76 3.50
C GLN A 18 3.70 6.30 3.89
N ALA A 19 3.23 5.36 3.08
CA ALA A 19 3.62 3.98 3.15
C ALA A 19 4.93 3.77 2.37
N GLN A 20 5.81 2.93 2.90
CA GLN A 20 7.04 2.51 2.27
C GLN A 20 7.21 1.01 2.44
N VAL A 21 7.47 0.30 1.35
CA VAL A 21 7.67 -1.15 1.32
C VAL A 21 9.07 -1.44 0.82
N ARG A 22 9.84 -2.16 1.65
CA ARG A 22 11.21 -2.59 1.33
C ARG A 22 11.31 -4.12 1.41
N ARG A 23 11.77 -4.75 0.33
CA ARG A 23 12.06 -6.20 0.29
C ARG A 23 13.36 -6.45 -0.48
N LYS A 24 14.19 -7.36 0.03
CA LYS A 24 15.46 -7.73 -0.62
C LYS A 24 15.16 -8.31 -2.02
N GLY A 25 15.86 -7.81 -3.04
CA GLY A 25 15.66 -8.20 -4.44
C GLY A 25 14.55 -7.46 -5.18
N TYR A 26 13.88 -6.49 -4.54
CA TYR A 26 12.87 -5.63 -5.18
C TYR A 26 13.19 -4.15 -4.99
N PRO A 27 12.79 -3.27 -5.93
CA PRO A 27 12.91 -1.84 -5.74
C PRO A 27 12.04 -1.37 -4.57
N THR A 28 12.54 -0.38 -3.81
CA THR A 28 11.77 0.21 -2.71
C THR A 28 10.55 0.94 -3.27
N GLN A 29 9.37 0.59 -2.78
CA GLN A 29 8.12 1.24 -3.16
C GLN A 29 7.70 2.21 -2.08
N SER A 30 7.18 3.37 -2.47
CA SER A 30 6.61 4.34 -1.53
C SER A 30 5.44 5.09 -2.13
N GLN A 31 4.39 5.28 -1.35
CA GLN A 31 3.18 6.00 -1.78
C GLN A 31 2.56 6.75 -0.60
N THR A 32 1.93 7.88 -0.87
CA THR A 32 1.33 8.73 0.16
C THR A 32 -0.19 8.77 0.02
N PHE A 33 -0.88 8.64 1.14
CA PHE A 33 -2.33 8.59 1.23
C PHE A 33 -2.85 9.62 2.23
N ARG A 34 -4.07 10.11 2.05
CA ARG A 34 -4.70 10.98 3.05
C ARG A 34 -5.09 10.22 4.32
N LYS A 35 -5.46 8.93 4.20
CA LYS A 35 -5.87 8.08 5.31
C LYS A 35 -4.82 7.02 5.65
N LYS A 36 -4.55 6.83 6.95
CA LYS A 36 -3.62 5.79 7.45
C LYS A 36 -4.03 4.38 7.01
N SER A 37 -5.34 4.09 7.04
CA SER A 37 -5.86 2.77 6.66
C SER A 37 -5.59 2.43 5.20
N GLN A 38 -5.68 3.42 4.29
CA GLN A 38 -5.35 3.23 2.88
C GLN A 38 -3.86 2.94 2.69
N ALA A 39 -3.00 3.72 3.38
CA ALA A 39 -1.56 3.47 3.39
C ALA A 39 -1.21 2.05 3.89
N GLN A 40 -1.92 1.57 4.91
CA GLN A 40 -1.69 0.23 5.46
C GLN A 40 -2.17 -0.88 4.53
N ALA A 41 -3.35 -0.72 3.93
CA ALA A 41 -3.88 -1.67 2.96
C ALA A 41 -2.93 -1.81 1.76
N TRP A 42 -2.52 -0.69 1.17
CA TRP A 42 -1.58 -0.66 0.06
C TRP A 42 -0.24 -1.31 0.42
N ALA A 43 0.34 -0.99 1.57
CA ALA A 43 1.63 -1.54 1.96
C ALA A 43 1.59 -3.07 2.12
N ARG A 44 0.52 -3.59 2.72
CA ARG A 44 0.28 -5.03 2.85
C ARG A 44 0.09 -5.71 1.50
N GLN A 45 -0.60 -5.05 0.57
CA GLN A 45 -0.82 -5.57 -0.77
C GLN A 45 0.51 -5.70 -1.52
N VAL A 46 1.29 -4.61 -1.60
CA VAL A 46 2.58 -4.59 -2.27
C VAL A 46 3.55 -5.62 -1.66
N GLU A 47 3.57 -5.76 -0.33
CA GLU A 47 4.36 -6.83 0.31
C GLU A 47 3.92 -8.23 -0.12
N SER A 48 2.62 -8.47 -0.25
CA SER A 48 2.07 -9.75 -0.70
C SER A 48 2.33 -10.02 -2.19
N GLU A 49 2.27 -9.00 -3.05
CA GLU A 49 2.60 -9.11 -4.47
C GLU A 49 4.08 -9.45 -4.67
N MET A 50 4.97 -8.78 -3.92
CA MET A 50 6.39 -9.10 -3.91
C MET A 50 6.68 -10.49 -3.34
N GLU A 51 5.86 -10.97 -2.40
CA GLU A 51 5.94 -12.34 -1.87
C GLU A 51 5.61 -13.38 -2.92
N ARG A 52 4.52 -13.16 -3.64
CA ARG A 52 4.03 -14.04 -4.70
C ARG A 52 4.85 -13.93 -5.99
N LYS A 53 5.85 -13.04 -6.03
CA LYS A 53 6.67 -12.72 -7.22
C LYS A 53 5.86 -12.26 -8.44
N VAL A 54 4.67 -11.70 -8.19
CA VAL A 54 3.79 -11.12 -9.22
C VAL A 54 3.90 -9.60 -9.27
N PHE A 55 4.77 -9.02 -8.44
CA PHE A 55 4.97 -7.58 -8.39
C PHE A 55 5.60 -7.06 -9.68
N ILE A 56 4.90 -6.16 -10.36
CA ILE A 56 5.36 -5.47 -11.56
C ILE A 56 5.79 -4.05 -11.15
N PRO A 57 7.10 -3.72 -11.16
CA PRO A 57 7.55 -2.38 -10.88
C PRO A 57 7.08 -1.45 -12.00
N HIS A 58 6.06 -0.65 -11.73
CA HIS A 58 5.76 0.48 -12.60
C HIS A 58 6.84 1.53 -12.37
N GLY A 59 7.56 1.85 -13.45
CA GLY A 59 8.75 2.68 -13.45
C GLY A 59 8.50 4.08 -12.86
N GLU A 60 9.61 4.70 -12.48
CA GLU A 60 9.79 5.90 -11.64
C GLU A 60 8.97 7.17 -11.98
N ALA A 61 8.13 7.16 -13.01
CA ALA A 61 7.31 8.28 -13.47
C ALA A 61 5.99 8.48 -12.71
N GLU A 62 5.49 7.49 -11.95
CA GLU A 62 4.16 7.58 -11.31
C GLU A 62 4.19 8.07 -9.85
N ARG A 63 5.31 8.68 -9.43
CA ARG A 63 5.56 9.16 -8.06
C ARG A 63 4.64 10.31 -7.62
N THR A 64 3.64 10.71 -8.42
CA THR A 64 2.77 11.85 -8.09
C THR A 64 1.26 11.59 -8.18
N THR A 65 0.74 10.56 -8.87
CA THR A 65 -0.71 10.56 -9.17
C THR A 65 -1.41 9.20 -9.22
N LEU A 66 -0.77 8.08 -8.86
CA LEU A 66 -1.46 6.78 -8.78
C LEU A 66 -2.45 6.65 -7.60
N GLY A 67 -2.66 7.71 -6.81
CA GLY A 67 -3.73 7.77 -5.82
C GLY A 67 -5.13 7.63 -6.46
N GLU A 68 -5.29 8.08 -7.70
CA GLU A 68 -6.56 7.98 -8.44
C GLU A 68 -6.85 6.56 -8.95
N CYS A 69 -5.82 5.75 -9.24
CA CYS A 69 -6.02 4.39 -9.73
C CYS A 69 -6.44 3.41 -8.61
N PHE A 70 -6.00 3.66 -7.37
CA PHE A 70 -6.35 2.82 -6.22
C PHE A 70 -7.75 3.07 -5.63
N GLU A 71 -8.37 4.23 -5.88
CA GLU A 71 -9.77 4.46 -5.45
C GLU A 71 -10.73 3.48 -6.12
N ARG A 72 -10.44 3.11 -7.38
CA ARG A 72 -11.22 2.11 -8.11
C ARG A 72 -10.98 0.68 -7.59
N TYR A 73 -9.76 0.37 -7.17
CA TYR A 73 -9.39 -0.97 -6.73
C TYR A 73 -9.82 -1.28 -5.29
N LEU A 74 -9.92 -0.28 -4.39
CA LEU A 74 -10.49 -0.48 -3.04
C LEU A 74 -11.96 -0.94 -3.06
N GLN A 75 -12.70 -0.68 -4.14
CA GLN A 75 -14.06 -1.21 -4.31
C GLN A 75 -14.08 -2.66 -4.78
N GLU A 76 -13.01 -3.18 -5.40
CA GLU A 76 -13.00 -4.52 -6.01
C GLU A 76 -12.38 -5.62 -5.12
N ILE A 77 -11.54 -5.29 -4.12
CA ILE A 77 -10.79 -6.29 -3.31
C ILE A 77 -11.27 -6.51 -1.87
N THR A 78 -12.58 -6.47 -1.63
CA THR A 78 -13.17 -7.17 -0.47
C THR A 78 -14.47 -7.84 -0.90
N PRO A 79 -14.54 -9.19 -0.98
CA PRO A 79 -14.53 -10.00 0.24
C PRO A 79 -13.96 -11.44 0.05
N THR A 80 -12.67 -11.70 0.29
CA THR A 80 -12.21 -13.09 0.53
C THR A 80 -11.04 -13.16 1.52
N LYS A 81 -11.15 -12.50 2.67
CA LYS A 81 -10.41 -12.93 3.88
C LYS A 81 -11.27 -13.89 4.69
N LYS A 82 -11.23 -15.16 4.25
CA LYS A 82 -11.62 -16.45 4.88
C LYS A 82 -12.16 -16.38 6.33
N PRO A 83 -13.25 -17.08 6.67
CA PRO A 83 -13.22 -17.93 7.85
C PRO A 83 -12.40 -19.18 7.52
N SER A 84 -11.46 -19.47 8.40
CA SER A 84 -10.77 -20.74 8.55
C SER A 84 -11.70 -21.92 8.24
N GLY A 85 -11.22 -22.90 7.47
CA GLY A 85 -11.84 -24.21 7.47
C GLY A 85 -11.85 -24.75 8.89
N GLN A 86 -13.03 -24.97 9.45
CA GLN A 86 -13.25 -25.91 10.53
C GLN A 86 -14.07 -27.05 9.92
N GLY A 87 -13.55 -28.26 10.11
CA GLY A 87 -13.81 -29.47 9.34
C GLY A 87 -15.23 -30.06 9.47
N PRO A 88 -15.40 -31.27 8.90
CA PRO A 88 -16.69 -31.95 8.80
C PRO A 88 -17.29 -32.33 10.16
#